data_AF-A0A7S0UJH0-F1
#
_entry.id   AF-A0A7S0UJH0-F1
#
_cell.length_a   1.000
_cell.length_b   1.000
_cell.length_c   1.000
_cell.angle_alpha   90.00
_cell.angle_beta   90.00
_cell.angle_gamma   90.00
#
_symmetry.space_group_name_H-M   'P 1'
#
loop_
_entity.id
_entity.type
_entity.pdbx_description
1 polymer ?
#
loop_
_entity_poly.entity_id
_entity_poly.type
_entity_poly.pdbx_seq_one_letter_code
_entity_poly.pdbx_strand_id
1 'polypeptide(L)'
;YFPHDEKVVVMANALFYEYDQLYRETGDPDYRPNGTICNSLNSIYARMNRHSMNLADYTDRIVFLIQRMEEYKVNFKDPRDKTATFNRILHAAESHLPQDPLLEPLQTKENFEVALSIFKKFHDSSLQLSPNNATYQIFLRACTKLPDGAARNKLASKAFELCRKNGCVTTESIFKLYTANPEHAIAVLKENDYLGFDRDLFPFAA
;
A
#
# COMPACT_ATOMS: atom_id res chain seq x y z
N TYR A 1 -10.48 20.28 10.30
CA TYR A 1 -9.06 20.52 10.64
C TYR A 1 -8.94 20.46 12.16
N PHE A 2 -8.42 19.36 12.72
CA PHE A 2 -8.21 19.25 14.17
C PHE A 2 -6.73 19.51 14.47
N PRO A 3 -6.36 20.72 14.93
CA PRO A 3 -4.95 21.07 15.23
C PRO A 3 -4.32 20.21 16.34
N HIS A 4 -5.10 19.34 17.00
CA HIS A 4 -4.62 18.37 17.97
C HIS A 4 -3.90 17.18 17.33
N ASP A 5 -4.33 16.69 16.16
CA ASP A 5 -3.73 15.49 15.55
C ASP A 5 -2.31 15.78 15.05
N GLU A 6 -2.10 16.94 14.42
CA GLU A 6 -0.79 17.38 13.92
C GLU A 6 0.25 17.51 15.05
N LYS A 7 -0.14 18.08 16.19
CA LYS A 7 0.72 18.15 17.38
C LYS A 7 1.07 16.76 17.93
N VAL A 8 0.11 15.83 17.92
CA VAL A 8 0.34 14.44 18.35
C VAL A 8 1.36 13.76 17.43
N VAL A 9 1.29 13.97 16.12
CA VAL A 9 2.28 13.42 15.18
C VAL A 9 3.66 14.01 15.37
N VAL A 10 3.75 15.33 15.52
CA VAL A 10 5.03 16.01 15.75
C VAL A 10 5.68 15.48 17.03
N MET A 11 4.90 15.38 18.11
CA MET A 11 5.39 14.86 19.39
C MET A 11 5.76 13.39 19.30
N ALA A 12 4.94 12.54 18.66
CA ALA A 12 5.24 11.13 18.51
C ALA A 12 6.49 10.89 17.65
N ASN A 13 6.72 11.70 16.61
CA ASN A 13 7.95 11.68 15.83
C ASN A 13 9.15 12.10 16.68
N ALA A 14 9.06 13.24 17.37
CA ALA A 14 10.16 13.74 18.20
C ALA A 14 10.59 12.69 19.23
N LEU A 15 9.63 12.08 19.93
CA LEU A 15 9.90 10.99 20.88
C LEU A 15 10.53 9.78 20.22
N PHE A 16 10.07 9.39 19.02
CA PHE A 16 10.68 8.27 18.29
C PHE A 16 12.13 8.55 17.91
N TYR A 17 12.41 9.75 17.38
CA TYR A 17 13.77 10.16 17.01
C TYR A 17 14.69 10.27 18.23
N GLU A 18 14.18 10.77 19.35
CA GLU A 18 14.92 10.85 20.60
C GLU A 18 15.27 9.45 21.13
N TYR A 19 14.32 8.51 21.12
CA TYR A 19 14.58 7.11 21.47
C TYR A 19 15.59 6.45 20.53
N ASP A 20 15.43 6.65 19.22
CA ASP A 20 16.35 6.14 18.19
C ASP A 20 17.78 6.65 18.41
N GLN A 21 17.91 7.95 18.69
CA GLN A 21 19.18 8.60 18.96
C GLN A 21 19.82 8.11 20.25
N LEU A 22 19.05 8.06 21.36
CA LEU A 22 19.53 7.56 22.65
C LEU A 22 20.03 6.12 22.54
N TYR A 23 19.30 5.25 21.81
CA TYR A 23 19.76 3.88 21.56
C TYR A 23 21.07 3.85 20.77
N ARG A 24 21.22 4.69 19.74
CA ARG A 24 22.44 4.76 18.92
C ARG A 24 23.65 5.28 19.70
N GLU A 25 23.44 6.21 20.62
CA GLU A 25 24.50 6.80 21.44
C GLU A 25 24.92 5.90 22.61
N THR A 26 23.96 5.25 23.26
CA THR A 26 24.19 4.52 24.51
C THR A 26 24.27 3.01 24.33
N GLY A 27 23.66 2.47 23.28
CA GLY A 27 23.43 1.03 23.11
C GLY A 27 22.42 0.43 24.11
N ASP A 28 21.75 1.25 24.92
CA ASP A 28 20.87 0.78 25.99
C ASP A 28 19.57 0.19 25.41
N PRO A 29 19.30 -1.12 25.62
CA PRO A 29 18.16 -1.80 25.04
C PRO A 29 16.79 -1.22 25.42
N ASP A 30 16.68 -0.43 26.50
CA ASP A 30 15.42 0.21 26.90
C ASP A 30 14.99 1.32 25.92
N TYR A 31 15.95 1.94 25.22
CA TYR A 31 15.66 2.92 24.17
C TYR A 31 15.48 2.28 22.78
N ARG A 32 15.75 0.98 22.62
CA ARG A 32 15.64 0.30 21.32
C ARG A 32 14.20 0.37 20.81
N PRO A 33 13.97 0.91 19.59
CA PRO A 33 12.65 0.88 18.98
C PRO A 33 12.11 -0.55 18.92
N ASN A 34 10.88 -0.74 19.41
CA ASN A 34 10.22 -2.04 19.48
C ASN A 34 8.86 -2.04 18.78
N GLY A 35 8.25 -3.22 18.68
CA GLY A 35 7.00 -3.41 17.94
C GLY A 35 5.85 -2.56 18.47
N THR A 36 5.79 -2.31 19.79
CA THR A 36 4.74 -1.50 20.42
C THR A 36 4.84 -0.04 19.99
N ILE A 37 6.05 0.54 20.00
CA ILE A 37 6.29 1.92 19.59
C ILE A 37 5.92 2.09 18.11
N CYS A 38 6.36 1.17 17.27
CA CYS A 38 6.10 1.25 15.84
C CYS A 38 4.62 1.05 15.49
N ASN A 39 3.93 0.12 16.16
CA ASN A 39 2.48 -0.05 15.99
C ASN A 39 1.68 1.17 16.46
N SER A 40 2.14 1.83 17.52
CA SER A 40 1.53 3.07 18.01
C SER A 40 1.69 4.21 17.01
N LEU A 41 2.91 4.40 16.47
CA LEU A 41 3.17 5.37 15.40
C LEU A 41 2.34 5.10 14.16
N ASN A 42 2.31 3.85 13.68
CA ASN A 42 1.48 3.46 12.56
C ASN A 42 -0.01 3.79 12.80
N SER A 43 -0.53 3.56 14.01
CA SER A 43 -1.92 3.87 14.37
C SER A 43 -2.17 5.39 14.47
N ILE A 44 -1.19 6.17 14.89
CA ILE A 44 -1.25 7.65 14.88
C ILE A 44 -1.28 8.14 13.45
N TYR A 45 -0.36 7.68 12.61
CA TYR A 45 -0.27 8.07 11.22
C TYR A 45 -1.53 7.66 10.44
N ALA A 46 -2.06 6.46 10.65
CA ALA A 46 -3.28 6.00 9.98
C ALA A 46 -4.52 6.86 10.31
N ARG A 47 -4.59 7.45 11.51
CA ARG A 47 -5.66 8.38 11.90
C ARG A 47 -5.50 9.74 11.23
N MET A 48 -4.26 10.23 11.11
CA MET A 48 -3.93 11.52 10.48
C MET A 48 -4.27 11.58 9.00
N ASN A 49 -4.13 10.46 8.31
CA ASN A 49 -4.47 10.29 6.91
C ASN A 49 -5.94 10.63 6.60
N ARG A 50 -6.85 10.67 7.59
CA ARG A 50 -8.24 11.10 7.34
C ARG A 50 -8.41 12.61 7.27
N HIS A 51 -7.48 13.42 7.79
CA HIS A 51 -7.82 14.79 8.19
C HIS A 51 -6.77 15.89 7.95
N SER A 52 -5.48 15.63 7.68
CA SER A 52 -4.52 16.75 7.73
C SER A 52 -3.12 16.63 7.08
N MET A 53 -2.65 15.48 6.58
CA MET A 53 -1.26 15.36 6.08
C MET A 53 -1.15 15.25 4.56
N ASN A 54 -0.07 15.82 4.00
CA ASN A 54 0.41 15.48 2.67
C ASN A 54 0.73 13.97 2.62
N LEU A 55 0.09 13.26 1.67
CA LEU A 55 0.20 11.81 1.53
C LEU A 55 1.64 11.33 1.27
N ALA A 56 2.45 12.13 0.57
CA ALA A 56 3.86 11.84 0.33
C ALA A 56 4.64 11.83 1.65
N ASP A 57 4.45 12.86 2.47
CA ASP A 57 5.11 13.01 3.78
C ASP A 57 4.69 11.88 4.75
N TYR A 58 3.43 11.44 4.68
CA TYR A 58 2.94 10.27 5.41
C TYR A 58 3.64 8.97 4.96
N THR A 59 3.82 8.80 3.66
CA THR A 59 4.46 7.62 3.09
C THR A 59 5.92 7.54 3.49
N ASP A 60 6.65 8.65 3.40
CA ASP A 60 8.05 8.73 3.80
C ASP A 60 8.25 8.41 5.27
N ARG A 61 7.37 8.91 6.15
CA ARG A 61 7.41 8.59 7.59
C ARG A 61 7.17 7.12 7.88
N ILE A 62 6.26 6.47 7.17
CA ILE A 62 6.01 5.04 7.37
C ILE A 62 7.15 4.19 6.81
N VAL A 63 7.69 4.55 5.64
CA VAL A 63 8.86 3.88 5.06
C VAL A 63 10.05 3.96 6.01
N PHE A 64 10.32 5.16 6.54
CA PHE A 64 11.34 5.37 7.55
C PHE A 64 11.11 4.48 8.78
N LEU A 65 9.88 4.44 9.31
CA LEU A 65 9.54 3.61 10.46
C LEU A 65 9.83 2.12 10.20
N ILE A 66 9.45 1.57 9.03
CA ILE A 66 9.72 0.16 8.71
C ILE A 66 11.22 -0.11 8.54
N GLN A 67 11.97 0.78 7.90
CA GLN A 67 13.43 0.64 7.80
C GLN A 67 14.08 0.56 9.18
N ARG A 68 13.61 1.39 10.12
CA ARG A 68 14.05 1.34 11.53
C ARG A 68 13.68 0.01 12.17
N MET A 69 12.46 -0.46 11.96
CA MET A 69 12.03 -1.77 12.47
C MET A 69 12.94 -2.90 11.97
N GLU A 70 13.38 -2.86 10.72
CA GLU A 70 14.30 -3.87 10.17
C GLU A 70 15.72 -3.74 10.71
N GLU A 71 16.26 -2.52 10.75
CA GLU A 71 17.58 -2.23 11.33
C GLU A 71 17.67 -2.77 12.76
N TYR A 72 16.61 -2.54 13.54
CA TYR A 72 16.52 -3.03 14.91
C TYR A 72 15.96 -4.45 15.03
N LYS A 73 15.81 -5.20 13.94
CA LYS A 73 15.28 -6.58 13.94
C LYS A 73 14.04 -6.72 14.83
N VAL A 74 13.16 -5.73 14.77
CA VAL A 74 11.91 -5.71 15.51
C VAL A 74 11.07 -6.84 14.95
N ASN A 75 11.00 -7.95 15.68
CA ASN A 75 10.11 -9.03 15.33
C ASN A 75 8.68 -8.52 15.44
N PHE A 76 8.01 -8.43 14.30
CA PHE A 76 6.56 -8.49 14.31
C PHE A 76 6.19 -9.81 14.98
N LYS A 77 5.25 -9.79 15.93
CA LYS A 77 4.74 -11.03 16.51
C LYS A 77 4.21 -11.97 15.43
N ASP A 78 3.72 -11.39 14.32
CA ASP A 78 3.28 -12.09 13.14
C ASP A 78 3.83 -11.39 11.87
N PRO A 79 4.53 -12.09 10.96
CA PRO A 79 4.95 -11.54 9.66
C PRO A 79 3.78 -10.92 8.85
N ARG A 80 2.55 -11.40 9.08
CA ARG A 80 1.32 -10.85 8.47
C ARG A 80 1.01 -9.44 8.96
N ASP A 81 1.46 -9.04 10.15
CA ASP A 81 1.27 -7.68 10.67
C ASP A 81 2.01 -6.64 9.82
N LYS A 82 3.16 -7.05 9.25
CA LYS A 82 3.95 -6.19 8.37
C LYS A 82 3.23 -5.96 7.04
N THR A 83 2.80 -7.03 6.37
CA THR A 83 1.96 -6.96 5.16
C THR A 83 0.68 -6.18 5.41
N ALA A 84 -0.01 -6.43 6.53
CA ALA A 84 -1.23 -5.72 6.89
C ALA A 84 -0.98 -4.22 7.10
N THR A 85 0.14 -3.85 7.71
CA THR A 85 0.56 -2.45 7.87
C THR A 85 0.74 -1.79 6.50
N PHE A 86 1.51 -2.39 5.59
CA PHE A 86 1.70 -1.83 4.26
C PHE A 86 0.39 -1.76 3.44
N ASN A 87 -0.48 -2.75 3.58
CA ASN A 87 -1.79 -2.73 2.93
C ASN A 87 -2.66 -1.56 3.44
N ARG A 88 -2.57 -1.19 4.73
CA ARG A 88 -3.27 -0.01 5.25
C ARG A 88 -2.75 1.29 4.63
N ILE A 89 -1.43 1.44 4.47
CA ILE A 89 -0.82 2.61 3.81
C ILE A 89 -1.22 2.65 2.34
N LEU A 90 -1.17 1.51 1.65
CA LEU A 90 -1.54 1.41 0.25
C LEU A 90 -3.02 1.77 0.05
N HIS A 91 -3.89 1.28 0.93
CA HIS A 91 -5.31 1.63 0.92
C HIS A 91 -5.53 3.11 1.24
N ALA A 92 -4.76 3.67 2.17
CA ALA A 92 -4.76 5.09 2.48
C ALA A 92 -4.41 5.93 1.23
N ALA A 93 -3.33 5.59 0.53
CA ALA A 93 -2.92 6.25 -0.71
C ALA A 93 -3.99 6.11 -1.81
N GLU A 94 -4.54 4.90 -1.98
CA GLU A 94 -5.65 4.66 -2.91
C GLU A 94 -6.88 5.51 -2.58
N SER A 95 -7.22 5.66 -1.29
CA SER A 95 -8.39 6.43 -0.86
C SER A 95 -8.26 7.94 -1.13
N HIS A 96 -7.03 8.44 -1.24
CA HIS A 96 -6.73 9.85 -1.58
C HIS A 96 -6.73 10.12 -3.09
N LEU A 97 -6.76 9.08 -3.93
CA LEU A 97 -6.96 9.29 -5.34
C LEU A 97 -8.38 9.81 -5.58
N PRO A 98 -8.54 10.90 -6.36
CA PRO A 98 -9.84 11.43 -6.69
C PRO A 98 -10.65 10.38 -7.46
N GLN A 99 -11.97 10.43 -7.32
CA GLN A 99 -12.87 9.52 -8.03
C GLN A 99 -12.92 9.86 -9.53
N ASP A 100 -12.80 11.14 -9.87
CA ASP A 100 -12.66 11.62 -11.23
C ASP A 100 -11.24 12.18 -11.45
N PRO A 101 -10.37 11.44 -12.14
CA PRO A 101 -8.99 11.85 -12.36
C PRO A 101 -8.82 13.01 -13.34
N LEU A 102 -9.88 13.39 -14.08
CA LEU A 102 -9.83 14.51 -15.01
C LEU A 102 -10.04 15.85 -14.33
N LEU A 103 -10.65 15.87 -13.13
CA LEU A 103 -10.84 17.10 -12.35
C LEU A 103 -9.53 17.60 -11.73
N GLU A 104 -8.68 16.68 -11.27
CA GLU A 104 -7.42 17.01 -10.58
C GLU A 104 -6.25 16.17 -11.10
N PRO A 105 -5.80 16.37 -12.34
CA PRO A 105 -4.84 15.47 -12.99
C PRO A 105 -3.45 15.48 -12.33
N LEU A 106 -2.99 16.64 -11.83
CA LEU A 106 -1.71 16.74 -11.11
C LEU A 106 -1.78 16.00 -9.77
N GLN A 107 -2.81 16.27 -8.96
CA GLN A 107 -3.03 15.59 -7.68
C GLN A 107 -3.18 14.08 -7.85
N THR A 108 -3.91 13.64 -8.89
CA THR A 108 -4.06 12.23 -9.25
C THR A 108 -2.70 11.59 -9.51
N LYS A 109 -1.86 12.24 -10.31
CA LYS A 109 -0.51 11.75 -10.63
C LYS A 109 0.34 11.62 -9.36
N GLU A 110 0.41 12.66 -8.55
CA GLU A 110 1.21 12.67 -7.31
C GLU A 110 0.73 11.60 -6.32
N ASN A 111 -0.57 11.51 -6.07
CA ASN A 111 -1.13 10.50 -5.17
C ASN A 111 -0.95 9.08 -5.71
N PHE A 112 -1.00 8.90 -7.03
CA PHE A 112 -0.77 7.59 -7.64
C PHE A 112 0.71 7.18 -7.59
N GLU A 113 1.64 8.12 -7.77
CA GLU A 113 3.07 7.87 -7.62
C GLU A 113 3.40 7.38 -6.21
N VAL A 114 2.73 7.92 -5.20
CA VAL A 114 2.81 7.42 -3.82
C VAL A 114 2.29 5.98 -3.71
N ALA A 115 1.09 5.69 -4.21
CA ALA A 115 0.54 4.34 -4.20
C ALA A 115 1.44 3.33 -4.94
N LEU A 116 2.00 3.73 -6.08
CA LEU A 116 2.94 2.92 -6.87
C LEU A 116 4.26 2.67 -6.12
N SER A 117 4.79 3.68 -5.43
CA SER A 117 5.98 3.55 -4.59
C SER A 117 5.76 2.50 -3.50
N ILE A 118 4.63 2.58 -2.78
CA ILE A 118 4.25 1.61 -1.75
C ILE A 118 4.06 0.21 -2.35
N PHE A 119 3.39 0.10 -3.49
CA PHE A 119 3.19 -1.19 -4.16
C PHE A 119 4.52 -1.84 -4.58
N LYS A 120 5.47 -1.05 -5.10
CA LYS A 120 6.82 -1.54 -5.42
C LYS A 120 7.54 -2.10 -4.20
N LYS A 121 7.31 -1.56 -3.00
CA LYS A 121 7.89 -2.08 -1.76
C LYS A 121 7.48 -3.52 -1.45
N PHE A 122 6.28 -3.95 -1.84
CA PHE A 122 5.88 -5.37 -1.70
C PHE A 122 6.69 -6.34 -2.57
N HIS A 123 7.36 -5.82 -3.59
CA HIS A 123 8.17 -6.61 -4.53
C HIS A 123 9.66 -6.32 -4.38
N ASP A 124 10.03 -5.50 -3.39
CA ASP A 124 11.40 -5.19 -3.02
C ASP A 124 11.88 -6.24 -2.00
N SER A 125 12.92 -6.99 -2.38
CA SER A 125 13.46 -8.06 -1.53
C SER A 125 14.08 -7.54 -0.23
N SER A 126 14.38 -6.24 -0.13
CA SER A 126 14.92 -5.65 1.10
C SER A 126 13.93 -5.74 2.28
N LEU A 127 12.63 -5.59 2.00
CA LEU A 127 11.63 -5.49 3.06
C LEU A 127 10.95 -6.81 3.44
N GLN A 128 11.27 -7.92 2.77
CA GLN A 128 10.67 -9.25 3.04
C GLN A 128 9.13 -9.20 3.21
N LEU A 129 8.44 -8.39 2.40
CA LEU A 129 6.98 -8.32 2.42
C LEU A 129 6.41 -9.48 1.61
N SER A 130 5.31 -10.06 2.09
CA SER A 130 4.56 -11.07 1.36
C SER A 130 3.24 -10.45 0.89
N PRO A 131 3.15 -9.96 -0.36
CA PRO A 131 1.88 -9.44 -0.89
C PRO A 131 0.82 -10.54 -0.88
N ASN A 132 -0.42 -10.15 -0.62
CA ASN A 132 -1.57 -11.06 -0.63
C ASN A 132 -2.68 -10.55 -1.57
N ASN A 133 -3.79 -11.26 -1.65
CA ASN A 133 -4.96 -10.87 -2.45
C ASN A 133 -5.40 -9.41 -2.18
N ALA A 134 -5.43 -8.97 -0.92
CA ALA A 134 -5.79 -7.61 -0.56
C ALA A 134 -4.81 -6.57 -1.15
N THR A 135 -3.50 -6.85 -1.13
CA THR A 135 -2.48 -5.97 -1.72
C THR A 135 -2.77 -5.67 -3.19
N TYR A 136 -3.01 -6.70 -3.99
CA TYR A 136 -3.28 -6.53 -5.42
C TYR A 136 -4.65 -5.91 -5.67
N GLN A 137 -5.67 -6.30 -4.91
CA GLN A 137 -7.01 -5.72 -5.01
C GLN A 137 -7.03 -4.22 -4.70
N ILE A 138 -6.23 -3.75 -3.74
CA ILE A 138 -6.12 -2.31 -3.45
C ILE A 138 -5.42 -1.61 -4.62
N PHE A 139 -4.29 -2.15 -5.10
CA PHE A 139 -3.55 -1.49 -6.17
C PHE A 139 -4.29 -1.49 -7.51
N LEU A 140 -5.00 -2.57 -7.86
CA LEU A 140 -5.85 -2.60 -9.05
C LEU A 140 -6.97 -1.56 -8.97
N ARG A 141 -7.55 -1.35 -7.78
CA ARG A 141 -8.52 -0.26 -7.55
C ARG A 141 -7.88 1.12 -7.70
N ALA A 142 -6.63 1.30 -7.26
CA ALA A 142 -5.91 2.54 -7.54
C ALA A 142 -5.74 2.76 -9.05
N CYS A 143 -5.49 1.70 -9.83
CA CYS A 143 -5.42 1.81 -11.29
C CYS A 143 -6.74 2.23 -11.93
N THR A 144 -7.91 1.81 -11.41
CA THR A 144 -9.21 2.23 -11.96
C THR A 144 -9.45 3.74 -11.83
N LYS A 145 -8.71 4.41 -10.94
CA LYS A 145 -8.78 5.86 -10.73
C LYS A 145 -7.77 6.65 -11.56
N LEU A 146 -7.07 6.02 -12.49
CA LEU A 146 -6.25 6.72 -13.49
C LEU A 146 -7.10 7.05 -14.73
N PRO A 147 -6.76 8.12 -15.47
CA PRO A 147 -7.37 8.39 -16.76
C PRO A 147 -7.24 7.17 -17.70
N ASP A 148 -8.27 6.96 -18.51
CA ASP A 148 -8.27 5.96 -19.57
C ASP A 148 -7.07 6.14 -20.51
N GLY A 149 -6.33 5.05 -20.73
CA GLY A 149 -5.20 5.07 -21.65
C GLY A 149 -4.18 3.97 -21.43
N ALA A 150 -3.17 3.95 -22.30
CA ALA A 150 -2.14 2.91 -22.33
C ALA A 150 -1.36 2.79 -21.01
N ALA A 151 -1.14 3.89 -20.29
CA ALA A 151 -0.45 3.88 -19.01
C ALA A 151 -1.22 3.10 -17.94
N ARG A 152 -2.53 3.37 -17.79
CA ARG A 152 -3.42 2.63 -16.89
C ARG A 152 -3.45 1.15 -17.25
N ASN A 153 -3.68 0.84 -18.53
CA ASN A 153 -3.79 -0.54 -19.02
C ASN A 153 -2.51 -1.33 -18.73
N LYS A 154 -1.34 -0.74 -19.00
CA LYS A 154 -0.04 -1.36 -18.73
C LYS A 154 0.17 -1.64 -17.23
N LEU A 155 -0.16 -0.67 -16.37
CA LEU A 155 -0.01 -0.81 -14.92
C LEU A 155 -0.95 -1.87 -14.34
N ALA A 156 -2.22 -1.84 -14.73
CA ALA A 156 -3.23 -2.81 -14.28
C ALA A 156 -2.86 -4.23 -14.70
N SER A 157 -2.47 -4.42 -15.96
CA SER A 157 -2.03 -5.73 -16.47
C SER A 157 -0.81 -6.23 -15.72
N LYS A 158 0.20 -5.38 -15.52
CA LYS A 158 1.42 -5.77 -14.80
C LYS A 158 1.13 -6.13 -13.34
N ALA A 159 0.26 -5.39 -12.67
CA ALA A 159 -0.17 -5.69 -11.31
C ALA A 159 -0.92 -7.03 -11.23
N PHE A 160 -1.79 -7.30 -12.20
CA PHE A 160 -2.51 -8.57 -12.27
C PHE A 160 -1.57 -9.76 -12.56
N GLU A 161 -0.57 -9.61 -13.44
CA GLU A 161 0.44 -10.65 -13.66
C GLU A 161 1.23 -10.97 -12.40
N LEU A 162 1.55 -9.94 -11.59
CA LEU A 162 2.16 -10.16 -10.28
C LEU A 162 1.21 -10.85 -9.31
N CYS A 163 -0.08 -10.50 -9.32
CA CYS A 163 -1.12 -11.19 -8.54
C CYS A 163 -1.18 -12.68 -8.90
N ARG A 164 -1.19 -13.00 -10.20
CA ARG A 164 -1.16 -14.36 -10.74
C ARG A 164 0.10 -15.12 -10.32
N LYS A 165 1.27 -14.53 -10.51
CA LYS A 165 2.56 -15.13 -10.13
C LYS A 165 2.64 -15.48 -8.64
N ASN A 166 1.98 -14.70 -7.78
CA ASN A 166 1.96 -14.91 -6.33
C ASN A 166 0.77 -15.76 -5.86
N GLY A 167 -0.01 -16.38 -6.77
CA GLY A 167 -1.15 -17.22 -6.41
C GLY A 167 -2.26 -16.48 -5.66
N CYS A 168 -2.39 -15.16 -5.89
CA CYS A 168 -3.30 -14.29 -5.14
C CYS A 168 -4.55 -13.89 -5.93
N VAL A 169 -4.80 -14.52 -7.09
CA VAL A 169 -5.93 -14.19 -7.96
C VAL A 169 -7.24 -14.52 -7.27
N THR A 170 -8.19 -13.59 -7.35
CA THR A 170 -9.56 -13.76 -6.85
C THR A 170 -10.54 -13.22 -7.89
N THR A 171 -11.83 -13.57 -7.77
CA THR A 171 -12.91 -13.00 -8.59
C THR A 171 -12.90 -11.47 -8.57
N GLU A 172 -12.73 -10.88 -7.38
CA GLU A 172 -12.60 -9.43 -7.18
C GLU A 172 -11.42 -8.80 -7.95
N SER A 173 -10.29 -9.51 -8.06
CA SER A 173 -9.14 -9.00 -8.82
C SER A 173 -9.41 -8.94 -10.32
N ILE A 174 -10.24 -9.85 -10.86
CA ILE A 174 -10.70 -9.82 -12.25
C ILE A 174 -11.67 -8.66 -12.48
N PHE A 175 -12.65 -8.44 -11.60
CA PHE A 175 -13.55 -7.29 -11.74
C PHE A 175 -12.79 -5.97 -11.76
N LYS A 176 -11.83 -5.78 -10.86
CA LYS A 176 -10.98 -4.59 -10.83
C LYS A 176 -10.06 -4.47 -12.04
N LEU A 177 -9.51 -5.59 -12.52
CA LEU A 177 -8.77 -5.62 -13.77
C LEU A 177 -9.68 -5.21 -14.93
N TYR A 178 -10.90 -5.74 -15.02
CA TYR A 178 -11.84 -5.41 -16.09
C TYR A 178 -12.16 -3.91 -16.09
N THR A 179 -12.41 -3.31 -14.92
CA THR A 179 -12.61 -1.86 -14.82
C THR A 179 -11.40 -1.04 -15.28
N ALA A 180 -10.18 -1.49 -15.00
CA ALA A 180 -8.96 -0.75 -15.38
C ALA A 180 -8.45 -1.07 -16.80
N ASN A 181 -8.65 -2.29 -17.28
CA ASN A 181 -8.22 -2.83 -18.56
C ASN A 181 -9.15 -3.98 -19.01
N PRO A 182 -10.28 -3.66 -19.64
CA PRO A 182 -11.26 -4.65 -20.10
C PRO A 182 -10.66 -5.71 -21.03
N GLU A 183 -9.82 -5.28 -21.98
CA GLU A 183 -9.22 -6.15 -22.99
C GLU A 183 -8.35 -7.25 -22.35
N HIS A 184 -7.52 -6.89 -21.36
CA HIS A 184 -6.68 -7.87 -20.66
C HIS A 184 -7.51 -8.80 -19.78
N ALA A 185 -8.56 -8.30 -19.11
CA ALA A 185 -9.45 -9.15 -18.34
C ALA A 185 -10.16 -10.20 -19.21
N ILE A 186 -10.68 -9.80 -20.37
CA ILE A 186 -11.32 -10.71 -21.32
C ILE A 186 -10.30 -11.73 -21.85
N ALA A 187 -9.08 -11.30 -22.18
CA ALA A 187 -8.01 -12.20 -22.62
C ALA A 187 -7.71 -13.26 -21.56
N VAL A 188 -7.51 -12.85 -20.30
CA VAL A 188 -7.27 -13.77 -19.16
C VAL A 188 -8.41 -14.77 -18.99
N LEU A 189 -9.66 -14.35 -19.15
CA LEU A 189 -10.82 -15.24 -19.02
C LEU A 189 -10.97 -16.23 -20.18
N LYS A 190 -10.29 -15.99 -21.32
CA LYS A 190 -10.25 -16.89 -22.48
C LYS A 190 -9.05 -17.85 -22.48
N GLU A 191 -7.99 -17.57 -21.72
CA GLU A 191 -6.85 -18.48 -21.53
C GLU A 191 -7.35 -19.82 -20.95
N ASN A 192 -6.71 -20.98 -21.16
CA ASN A 192 -7.19 -22.25 -20.58
C ASN A 192 -6.69 -22.53 -19.15
N ASP A 193 -6.15 -21.52 -18.48
CA ASP A 193 -5.50 -21.67 -17.18
C ASP A 193 -6.50 -21.75 -16.01
N TYR A 194 -6.25 -22.63 -15.04
CA TYR A 194 -7.07 -22.67 -13.83
C TYR A 194 -6.79 -21.45 -12.95
N LEU A 195 -7.80 -20.56 -12.80
CA LEU A 195 -7.69 -19.34 -12.00
C LEU A 195 -8.19 -19.49 -10.55
N GLY A 196 -8.66 -20.68 -10.16
CA GLY A 196 -9.16 -20.92 -8.80
C GLY A 196 -10.61 -20.50 -8.54
N PHE A 197 -11.34 -20.10 -9.58
CA PHE A 197 -12.77 -19.74 -9.50
C PHE A 197 -13.49 -20.08 -10.81
N ASP A 198 -14.82 -20.10 -10.73
CA ASP A 198 -15.70 -20.29 -11.88
C ASP A 198 -15.73 -19.04 -12.78
N ARG A 199 -15.61 -19.23 -14.09
CA ARG A 199 -15.58 -18.16 -15.09
C ARG A 199 -16.97 -17.69 -15.49
N ASP A 200 -17.99 -18.52 -15.27
CA ASP A 200 -19.38 -18.17 -15.56
C ASP A 200 -19.90 -17.04 -14.65
N LEU A 201 -19.14 -16.70 -13.60
CA LEU A 201 -19.36 -15.54 -12.75
C LEU A 201 -19.16 -14.19 -13.49
N PHE A 202 -18.53 -14.19 -14.66
CA PHE A 202 -18.22 -12.98 -15.42
C PHE A 202 -19.11 -12.86 -16.66
N PRO A 203 -20.16 -12.03 -16.63
CA PRO A 203 -21.07 -11.89 -17.76
C PRO A 203 -20.40 -11.30 -19.01
N PHE A 204 -19.22 -10.70 -18.86
CA PHE A 204 -18.39 -10.16 -19.95
C PHE A 204 -17.41 -11.18 -20.55
N ALA A 205 -17.43 -12.43 -20.08
CA ALA A 205 -16.62 -13.52 -20.64
C ALA A 205 -17.29 -14.26 -21.81
N ALA A 206 -18.60 -14.04 -22.01
CA ALA A 206 -19.42 -14.66 -23.04
C ALA A 206 -19.19 -14.07 -24.45
#